data_AF-A0A416HAS6-F1
#
_entry.id   AF-A0A416HAS6-F1
#
_cell.length_a   1.000
_cell.length_b   1.000
_cell.length_c   1.000
_cell.angle_alpha   90.00
_cell.angle_beta   90.00
_cell.angle_gamma   90.00
#
_symmetry.space_group_name_H-M   'P 1'
#
loop_
_entity.id
_entity.type
_entity.pdbx_description
1 polymer ?
#
loop_
_entity_poly.entity_id
_entity_poly.type
_entity_poly.pdbx_seq_one_letter_code
_entity_poly.pdbx_strand_id
1 'polypeptide(L)'
;MRGEKTQSLQNRFSAYVVAAVSNRRARYLENKNRNKQREYAVLEMLDRTYTDFSEEFNKYIMEQIMCESGEISKLEQIISLTQGQKMIYAFSCLKEREKALIFGRVFEELEFEELGKRHGISGKQAEMAYYYVIRKIRKRMEERMDGI
;
A
#
# COMPACT_ATOMS: atom_id res chain seq x y z
N MET A 1 28.85 -54.80 -40.77
CA MET A 1 27.40 -54.47 -40.62
C MET A 1 26.92 -54.20 -39.18
N ARG A 2 27.48 -54.76 -38.09
CA ARG A 2 27.04 -54.42 -36.71
C ARG A 2 27.54 -53.05 -36.21
N GLY A 3 28.78 -52.66 -36.54
CA GLY A 3 29.41 -51.41 -36.07
C GLY A 3 28.75 -50.11 -36.58
N GLU A 4 28.32 -50.06 -37.85
CA GLU A 4 27.66 -48.88 -38.44
C GLU A 4 26.28 -48.63 -37.82
N LYS A 5 25.55 -49.70 -37.48
CA LYS A 5 24.23 -49.59 -36.81
C LYS A 5 24.36 -49.02 -35.41
N THR A 6 25.40 -49.40 -34.66
CA THR A 6 25.71 -48.81 -33.34
C THR A 6 26.12 -47.35 -33.44
N GLN A 7 26.95 -46.98 -34.43
CA GLN A 7 27.36 -45.58 -34.65
C GLN A 7 26.17 -44.68 -35.02
N SER A 8 25.27 -45.19 -35.88
CA SER A 8 24.03 -44.49 -36.28
C SER A 8 23.09 -44.27 -35.10
N LEU A 9 22.93 -45.28 -34.24
CA LEU A 9 22.12 -45.19 -33.02
C LEU A 9 22.71 -44.14 -32.05
N GLN A 10 24.02 -44.14 -31.88
CA GLN A 10 24.75 -43.23 -31.00
C GLN A 10 24.67 -41.77 -31.50
N ASN A 11 24.72 -41.55 -32.81
CA ASN A 11 24.52 -40.24 -33.42
C ASN A 11 23.07 -39.73 -33.22
N ARG A 12 22.07 -40.60 -33.39
CA ARG A 12 20.66 -40.25 -33.14
C ARG A 12 20.40 -39.90 -31.67
N PHE A 13 20.97 -40.69 -30.76
CA PHE A 13 20.88 -40.41 -29.32
C PHE A 13 21.53 -39.07 -28.98
N SER A 14 22.73 -38.81 -29.50
CA SER A 14 23.44 -37.54 -29.27
C SER A 14 22.65 -36.34 -29.80
N ALA A 15 22.12 -36.44 -31.02
CA ALA A 15 21.27 -35.39 -31.59
C ALA A 15 20.01 -35.14 -30.77
N TYR A 16 19.36 -36.20 -30.27
CA TYR A 16 18.19 -36.08 -29.41
C TYR A 16 18.51 -35.39 -28.09
N VAL A 17 19.61 -35.77 -27.43
CA VAL A 17 20.02 -35.15 -26.16
C VAL A 17 20.37 -33.67 -26.35
N VAL A 18 21.09 -33.32 -27.41
CA VAL A 18 21.41 -31.91 -27.73
C VAL A 18 20.14 -31.11 -27.95
N ALA A 19 19.18 -31.63 -28.71
CA ALA A 19 17.90 -30.99 -28.93
C ALA A 19 17.08 -30.85 -27.63
N ALA A 20 17.03 -31.89 -26.79
CA ALA A 20 16.31 -31.89 -25.53
C ALA A 20 16.89 -30.85 -24.54
N VAL A 21 18.22 -30.74 -24.46
CA VAL A 21 18.91 -29.75 -23.63
C VAL A 21 18.65 -28.33 -24.14
N SER A 22 18.73 -28.12 -25.45
CA SER A 22 18.42 -26.82 -26.07
C SER A 22 16.99 -26.37 -25.77
N ASN A 23 16.02 -27.27 -25.97
CA ASN A 23 14.61 -27.01 -25.69
C ASN A 23 14.35 -26.73 -24.20
N ARG A 24 15.04 -27.45 -23.30
CA ARG A 24 14.90 -27.21 -21.86
C ARG A 24 15.50 -25.87 -21.43
N ARG A 25 16.63 -25.47 -22.04
CA ARG A 25 17.23 -24.15 -21.83
C ARG A 25 16.31 -23.03 -22.34
N ALA A 26 15.70 -23.18 -23.51
CA ALA A 26 14.75 -22.22 -24.05
C ALA A 26 13.54 -22.02 -23.11
N ARG A 27 12.89 -23.11 -22.67
CA ARG A 27 11.78 -23.02 -21.70
C ARG A 27 12.19 -22.38 -20.37
N TYR A 28 13.38 -22.69 -19.87
CA TYR A 28 13.87 -22.08 -18.63
C TYR A 28 14.01 -20.56 -18.77
N LEU A 29 14.57 -20.10 -19.89
CA LEU A 29 14.73 -18.67 -20.17
C LEU A 29 13.38 -17.97 -20.37
N GLU A 30 12.43 -18.59 -21.08
CA GLU A 30 11.06 -18.08 -21.23
C GLU A 30 10.35 -17.92 -19.88
N ASN A 31 10.40 -18.94 -19.02
CA ASN A 31 9.81 -18.86 -17.68
C ASN A 31 10.49 -17.79 -16.82
N LYS A 32 11.83 -17.69 -16.88
CA LYS A 32 12.56 -16.65 -16.15
C LYS A 32 12.18 -15.25 -16.64
N ASN A 33 12.02 -15.06 -17.95
CA ASN A 33 11.60 -13.78 -18.52
C ASN A 33 10.14 -13.44 -18.17
N ARG A 34 9.22 -14.40 -18.19
CA ARG A 34 7.84 -14.20 -17.73
C ARG A 34 7.78 -13.76 -16.27
N ASN A 35 8.59 -14.38 -15.40
CA ASN A 35 8.65 -13.99 -13.99
C ASN A 35 9.18 -12.56 -13.82
N LYS A 36 10.28 -12.22 -14.51
CA LYS A 36 10.81 -10.85 -14.50
C LYS A 36 9.80 -9.82 -15.00
N GLN A 37 9.08 -10.11 -16.09
CA GLN A 37 8.05 -9.21 -16.61
C GLN A 37 6.93 -8.95 -15.59
N ARG A 38 6.55 -9.95 -14.79
CA ARG A 38 5.58 -9.78 -13.70
C ARG A 38 6.15 -8.93 -12.55
N GLU A 39 7.41 -9.15 -12.18
CA GLU A 39 8.09 -8.34 -11.15
C GLU A 39 8.18 -6.86 -11.56
N TYR A 40 8.53 -6.56 -12.82
CA TYR A 40 8.57 -5.18 -13.33
C TYR A 40 7.19 -4.52 -13.39
N ALA A 41 6.14 -5.25 -13.78
CA ALA A 41 4.78 -4.70 -13.81
C ALA A 41 4.25 -4.34 -12.41
N VAL A 42 4.64 -5.09 -11.37
CA VAL A 42 4.31 -4.78 -9.97
C VAL A 42 5.05 -3.51 -9.50
N LEU A 43 6.31 -3.34 -9.91
CA LEU A 43 7.10 -2.15 -9.59
C LEU A 43 6.53 -0.89 -10.25
N GLU A 44 6.11 -0.97 -11.51
CA GLU A 44 5.47 0.14 -12.25
C GLU A 44 4.10 0.52 -11.65
N MET A 45 3.35 -0.43 -11.09
CA MET A 45 2.10 -0.16 -10.36
C MET A 45 2.33 0.56 -9.02
N LEU A 46 3.42 0.24 -8.30
CA LEU A 46 3.78 0.91 -7.06
C LEU A 46 4.20 2.37 -7.30
N ASP A 47 4.96 2.62 -8.37
CA ASP A 47 5.39 3.97 -8.80
C ASP A 47 4.20 4.89 -9.15
N ARG A 48 3.15 4.35 -9.78
CA ARG A 48 1.93 5.13 -10.11
C ARG A 48 1.04 5.47 -8.91
N THR A 49 1.17 4.78 -7.79
CA THR A 49 0.36 5.05 -6.58
C THR A 49 1.07 6.01 -5.62
N TYR A 50 2.38 6.16 -5.77
CA TYR A 50 3.26 6.96 -4.93
C TYR A 50 3.97 8.02 -5.77
N THR A 51 3.20 8.92 -6.38
CA THR A 51 3.80 10.02 -7.15
C THR A 51 4.06 11.21 -6.24
N ASP A 52 5.31 11.69 -6.33
CA ASP A 52 5.88 12.96 -5.85
C ASP A 52 4.89 14.14 -5.88
N PHE A 53 4.00 14.18 -6.89
CA PHE A 53 2.95 15.20 -7.00
C PHE A 53 1.98 15.23 -5.80
N SER A 54 1.56 14.09 -5.26
CA SER A 54 0.63 14.08 -4.13
C SER A 54 1.32 14.55 -2.85
N GLU A 55 2.58 14.19 -2.63
CA GLU A 55 3.37 14.66 -1.49
C GLU A 55 3.69 16.16 -1.61
N GLU A 56 4.17 16.61 -2.77
CA GLU A 56 4.47 18.03 -3.03
C GLU A 56 3.20 18.90 -3.04
N PHE A 57 2.06 18.39 -3.52
CA PHE A 57 0.77 19.09 -3.42
C PHE A 57 0.32 19.22 -1.97
N ASN A 58 0.41 18.15 -1.18
CA ASN A 58 0.08 18.21 0.24
C ASN A 58 1.02 19.16 1.00
N LYS A 59 2.32 19.13 0.69
CA LYS A 59 3.31 20.05 1.26
C LYS A 59 3.03 21.51 0.89
N TYR A 60 2.70 21.80 -0.37
CA TYR A 60 2.28 23.13 -0.82
C TYR A 60 1.03 23.63 -0.07
N ILE A 61 0.01 22.77 0.07
CA ILE A 61 -1.19 23.12 0.84
C ILE A 61 -0.85 23.40 2.30
N MET A 62 0.03 22.62 2.92
CA MET A 62 0.47 22.86 4.30
C MET A 62 1.29 24.14 4.43
N GLU A 63 2.20 24.43 3.50
CA GLU A 63 2.95 25.69 3.49
C GLU A 63 2.03 26.91 3.33
N GLN A 64 1.01 26.83 2.48
CA GLN A 64 -0.03 27.86 2.36
C GLN A 64 -0.81 28.05 3.68
N ILE A 65 -1.24 26.95 4.31
CA ILE A 65 -1.93 26.98 5.61
C ILE A 65 -1.06 27.65 6.70
N MET A 66 0.24 27.35 6.73
CA MET A 66 1.17 27.91 7.71
C MET A 66 1.45 29.39 7.44
N CYS A 67 1.58 29.80 6.18
CA CYS A 67 1.82 31.20 5.77
C CYS A 67 0.58 32.10 5.98
N GLU A 68 -0.63 31.58 5.77
CA GLU A 68 -1.88 32.36 5.84
C GLU A 68 -2.60 32.27 7.19
N SER A 69 -1.99 31.64 8.20
CA SER A 69 -2.58 31.40 9.54
C SER A 69 -3.07 32.64 10.32
N GLY A 70 -2.95 33.85 9.77
CA GLY A 70 -3.58 35.07 10.26
C GLY A 70 -5.03 35.31 9.80
N GLU A 71 -5.52 34.63 8.76
CA GLU A 71 -6.88 34.82 8.21
C GLU A 71 -7.72 33.53 8.29
N ILE A 72 -8.45 33.36 9.39
CA ILE A 72 -9.32 32.20 9.69
C ILE A 72 -10.27 31.86 8.52
N SER A 73 -10.79 32.86 7.81
CA SER A 73 -11.74 32.68 6.70
C SER A 73 -11.17 32.02 5.44
N LYS A 74 -9.85 32.04 5.22
CA LYS A 74 -9.22 31.31 4.10
C LYS A 74 -8.85 29.88 4.48
N LEU A 75 -8.47 29.67 5.73
CA LEU A 75 -8.25 28.34 6.30
C LEU A 75 -9.53 27.49 6.23
N GLU A 76 -10.69 28.10 6.51
CA GLU A 76 -12.01 27.49 6.31
C GLU A 76 -12.29 27.11 4.85
N GLN A 77 -11.89 27.95 3.88
CA GLN A 77 -12.03 27.66 2.45
C GLN A 77 -11.12 26.51 2.00
N ILE A 78 -9.87 26.46 2.47
CA ILE A 78 -8.94 25.35 2.16
C ILE A 78 -9.42 24.03 2.78
N ILE A 79 -9.91 24.08 4.01
CA ILE A 79 -10.56 22.91 4.66
C ILE A 79 -11.78 22.46 3.85
N SER A 80 -12.53 23.41 3.26
CA SER A 80 -13.70 23.12 2.41
C SER A 80 -13.38 22.52 1.04
N LEU A 81 -12.23 22.88 0.47
CA LEU A 81 -11.76 22.38 -0.82
C LEU A 81 -11.06 21.02 -0.73
N THR A 82 -10.73 20.57 0.48
CA THR A 82 -9.95 19.34 0.71
C THR A 82 -10.84 18.21 1.27
N GLN A 83 -10.32 16.97 1.26
CA GLN A 83 -10.90 15.87 2.05
C GLN A 83 -10.97 16.19 3.56
N GLY A 84 -10.41 17.33 4.00
CA GLY A 84 -10.39 17.84 5.36
C GLY A 84 -11.78 17.95 5.99
N GLN A 85 -12.80 18.48 5.29
CA GLN A 85 -14.16 18.55 5.84
C GLN A 85 -14.75 17.18 6.18
N LYS A 86 -14.64 16.22 5.25
CA LYS A 86 -15.12 14.85 5.48
C LYS A 86 -14.34 14.20 6.62
N MET A 87 -13.04 14.47 6.70
CA MET A 87 -12.18 13.95 7.75
C MET A 87 -12.56 14.54 9.11
N ILE A 88 -12.69 15.86 9.22
CA ILE A 88 -13.14 16.54 10.44
C ILE A 88 -14.51 16.01 10.89
N TYR A 89 -15.46 15.83 9.97
CA TYR A 89 -16.76 15.23 10.28
C TYR A 89 -16.64 13.76 10.73
N ALA A 90 -15.84 12.95 10.05
CA ALA A 90 -15.63 11.55 10.43
C ALA A 90 -15.05 11.43 11.85
N PHE A 91 -14.12 12.33 12.20
CA PHE A 91 -13.52 12.45 13.53
C PHE A 91 -14.48 13.03 14.59
N SER A 92 -15.32 14.02 14.24
CA SER A 92 -16.30 14.60 15.18
C SER A 92 -17.30 13.54 15.66
N CYS A 93 -17.63 12.60 14.78
CA CYS A 93 -18.57 11.53 15.05
C CYS A 93 -17.97 10.34 15.82
N LEU A 94 -16.68 10.38 16.18
CA LEU A 94 -16.03 9.36 17.02
C LEU A 94 -16.35 9.59 18.50
N LYS A 95 -16.39 8.50 19.28
CA LYS A 95 -16.49 8.58 20.74
C LYS A 95 -15.18 9.11 21.32
N GLU A 96 -15.23 9.72 22.50
CA GLU A 96 -14.04 10.30 23.15
C GLU A 96 -12.92 9.27 23.36
N ARG A 97 -13.28 8.04 23.72
CA ARG A 97 -12.34 6.92 23.83
C ARG A 97 -11.69 6.54 22.48
N GLU A 98 -12.45 6.61 21.40
CA GLU A 98 -11.96 6.31 20.04
C GLU A 98 -11.01 7.41 19.56
N LYS A 99 -11.33 8.68 19.84
CA LYS A 99 -10.45 9.82 19.58
C LYS A 99 -9.14 9.66 20.34
N ALA A 100 -9.19 9.42 21.64
CA ALA A 100 -7.99 9.30 22.46
C ALA A 100 -7.04 8.18 21.98
N LEU A 101 -7.58 7.05 21.49
CA LEU A 101 -6.78 5.97 20.89
C LEU A 101 -6.08 6.40 19.60
N ILE A 102 -6.79 7.06 18.68
CA ILE A 102 -6.20 7.54 17.42
C ILE A 102 -5.17 8.62 17.72
N PHE A 103 -5.50 9.58 18.58
CA PHE A 103 -4.60 10.68 18.91
C PHE A 103 -3.32 10.20 19.59
N GLY A 104 -3.45 9.32 20.59
CA GLY A 104 -2.30 8.74 21.27
C GLY A 104 -1.39 7.93 20.34
N ARG A 105 -1.95 7.26 19.32
CA ARG A 105 -1.13 6.50 18.37
C ARG A 105 -0.48 7.37 17.29
N VAL A 106 -1.20 8.36 16.76
CA VAL A 106 -0.78 9.14 15.59
C VAL A 106 0.05 10.36 15.96
N PHE A 107 -0.27 11.04 17.06
CA PHE A 107 0.40 12.28 17.46
C PHE A 107 1.38 12.09 18.61
N GLU A 108 1.09 11.17 19.54
CA GLU A 108 2.00 10.86 20.65
C GLU A 108 2.87 9.61 20.39
N GLU A 109 2.70 8.97 19.24
CA GLU A 109 3.46 7.79 18.78
C GLU A 109 3.49 6.58 19.73
N LEU A 110 2.56 6.52 20.70
CA LEU A 110 2.53 5.49 21.72
C LEU A 110 2.44 4.09 21.14
N GLU A 111 3.11 3.13 21.76
CA GLU A 111 2.95 1.73 21.39
C GLU A 111 1.60 1.18 21.87
N PHE A 112 1.14 0.07 21.27
CA PHE A 112 -0.14 -0.53 21.65
C PHE A 112 -0.17 -0.97 23.12
N GLU A 113 0.96 -1.41 23.67
CA GLU A 113 1.07 -1.74 25.09
C GLU A 113 0.91 -0.51 26.00
N GLU A 114 1.44 0.64 25.59
CA GLU A 114 1.31 1.90 26.33
C GLU A 114 -0.10 2.47 26.24
N LEU A 115 -0.71 2.40 25.05
CA LEU A 115 -2.13 2.72 24.85
C LEU A 115 -3.03 1.82 25.67
N GLY A 116 -2.74 0.52 25.70
CA GLY A 116 -3.45 -0.45 26.52
C GLY A 116 -3.42 -0.05 27.99
N LYS A 117 -2.23 0.17 28.54
CA LYS A 117 -2.04 0.63 29.92
C LYS A 117 -2.81 1.92 30.21
N ARG A 118 -2.69 2.93 29.33
CA ARG A 118 -3.37 4.21 29.47
C ARG A 118 -4.90 4.10 29.48
N HIS A 119 -5.45 3.16 28.71
CA HIS A 119 -6.89 2.95 28.56
C HIS A 119 -7.46 1.78 29.38
N GLY A 120 -6.65 1.18 30.26
CA GLY A 120 -7.04 0.07 31.13
C GLY A 120 -7.40 -1.21 30.38
N ILE A 121 -6.79 -1.46 29.22
CA ILE A 121 -7.03 -2.64 28.36
C ILE A 121 -5.71 -3.30 27.98
N SER A 122 -5.74 -4.53 27.46
CA SER A 122 -4.50 -5.15 26.96
C SER A 122 -4.00 -4.45 25.69
N GLY A 123 -2.69 -4.52 25.42
CA GLY A 123 -2.14 -3.98 24.18
C GLY A 123 -2.80 -4.54 22.93
N LYS A 124 -3.14 -5.85 22.93
CA LYS A 124 -3.90 -6.47 21.85
C LYS A 124 -5.31 -5.89 21.68
N GLN A 125 -6.00 -5.59 22.79
CA GLN A 125 -7.31 -4.93 22.72
C GLN A 125 -7.20 -3.49 22.21
N ALA A 126 -6.14 -2.77 22.59
CA ALA A 126 -5.86 -1.42 22.08
C ALA A 126 -5.57 -1.43 20.57
N GLU A 127 -4.78 -2.39 20.09
CA GLU A 127 -4.50 -2.61 18.66
C GLU A 127 -5.79 -2.87 17.86
N MET A 128 -6.63 -3.80 18.35
CA MET A 128 -7.91 -4.11 17.69
C MET A 128 -8.85 -2.91 17.69
N ALA A 129 -8.92 -2.16 18.80
CA ALA A 129 -9.73 -0.94 18.89
C ALA A 129 -9.22 0.15 17.94
N TYR A 130 -7.90 0.34 17.84
CA TYR A 130 -7.29 1.31 16.92
C TYR A 130 -7.66 1.03 15.46
N TYR A 131 -7.46 -0.20 14.99
CA TYR A 131 -7.80 -0.55 13.59
C TYR A 131 -9.31 -0.53 13.34
N TYR A 132 -10.13 -0.87 14.33
CA TYR A 132 -11.58 -0.71 14.23
C TYR A 132 -11.96 0.76 14.00
N VAL A 133 -11.37 1.69 14.75
CA VAL A 133 -11.63 3.12 14.59
C VAL A 133 -11.16 3.64 13.23
N ILE A 134 -10.00 3.22 12.73
CA ILE A 134 -9.56 3.56 11.36
C ILE A 134 -10.57 3.08 10.32
N ARG A 135 -11.04 1.84 10.44
CA ARG A 135 -12.05 1.29 9.52
C ARG A 135 -13.35 2.08 9.58
N LYS A 136 -13.75 2.51 10.78
CA LYS A 136 -14.94 3.34 11.01
C LYS A 136 -14.81 4.73 10.37
N ILE A 137 -13.63 5.36 10.48
CA ILE A 137 -13.32 6.64 9.82
C ILE A 137 -13.41 6.46 8.30
N ARG A 138 -12.72 5.46 7.73
CA ARG A 138 -12.71 5.21 6.28
C ARG A 138 -14.11 5.00 5.72
N LYS A 139 -14.92 4.19 6.39
CA LYS A 139 -16.32 3.96 5.99
C LYS A 139 -17.11 5.28 5.90
N ARG A 140 -16.94 6.17 6.89
CA ARG A 140 -17.60 7.48 6.89
C ARG A 140 -17.06 8.45 5.84
N MET A 141 -15.81 8.29 5.43
CA MET A 141 -15.21 9.06 4.34
C MET A 141 -15.75 8.63 2.96
N GLU A 142 -16.09 7.35 2.82
CA GLU A 142 -16.64 6.75 1.60
C GLU A 142 -18.16 6.99 1.44
N GLU A 143 -18.89 7.12 2.55
CA GLU A 143 -20.30 7.50 2.56
C GLU A 143 -20.46 8.90 1.90
N ARG A 144 -21.34 9.02 0.89
CA ARG A 144 -21.71 10.33 0.35
C ARG A 144 -22.40 11.10 1.48
N MET A 145 -21.98 12.34 1.70
CA MET A 145 -22.68 13.26 2.59
C MET A 145 -23.98 13.68 1.90
N ASP A 146 -24.97 12.78 1.90
CA ASP A 146 -26.32 13.08 1.42
C ASP A 146 -27.02 13.90 2.50
N GLY A 147 -26.87 15.22 2.46
CA GLY A 147 -27.66 16.16 3.27
C GLY A 147 -26.88 17.15 4.12
N ILE A 148 -26.00 17.94 3.51
CA ILE A 148 -25.71 19.32 3.95
C ILE A 148 -25.85 20.22 2.73
#